data_AF-C5BI21-F1
#
_entry.id   AF-C5BI21-F1
#
_cell.length_a   1.000
_cell.length_b   1.000
_cell.length_c   1.000
_cell.angle_alpha   90.00
_cell.angle_beta   90.00
_cell.angle_gamma   90.00
#
_symmetry.space_group_name_H-M   'P 1'
#
loop_
_entity.id
_entity.type
_entity.pdbx_description
1 polymer ?
#
loop_
_entity_poly.entity_id
_entity_poly.type
_entity_poly.pdbx_seq_one_letter_code
_entity_poly.pdbx_strand_id
1 'polypeptide(L)'
;MRASIHASMDLVQKTRLAIQLKTSWLTKCAGLLGIGAKRPKLWPLWGCWLVILALSLSCKVYSWSYSGHAVILGSALSQLDPTARKEAFTQIEYLYNRASGNSRFLPKSCLSQKSLCFFASWPDRERDKTLGELYRMVGAEVPAVLKGLTSSEIASWHFTNQVFNLNDRKFSAACELRDRGQLYDVLPQLESALIRELSIAQRAVTLALWTHLLADAHQPLHNLTGSLEGCAHDFGGNGLCVVKRRNKCERSLHQLWDSGAGLFDKPDMISPLGVADARSPTAVDYRVIQNESLALASEVYAPNLELSSNAYITTVRRLSRIRAQQAAQRIALLLKELTGNKT
;
A
#
# COMPACT_ATOMS: atom_id res chain seq x y z
N MET A 1 -25.58 -3.91 62.20
CA MET A 1 -25.19 -2.86 63.17
C MET A 1 -23.93 -3.35 63.90
N ARG A 2 -22.80 -2.62 63.77
CA ARG A 2 -21.46 -2.83 64.39
C ARG A 2 -20.75 -4.15 64.00
N ALA A 3 -19.44 -4.27 63.78
CA ALA A 3 -18.24 -3.42 63.58
C ALA A 3 -17.16 -4.39 63.02
N SER A 4 -16.50 -4.12 61.88
CA SER A 4 -15.20 -3.45 61.69
C SER A 4 -13.94 -4.13 62.28
N ILE A 5 -12.88 -4.17 61.45
CA ILE A 5 -11.41 -4.11 61.69
C ILE A 5 -10.60 -5.33 61.18
N HIS A 6 -9.67 -5.03 60.25
CA HIS A 6 -8.48 -5.74 59.70
C HIS A 6 -8.57 -5.90 58.17
N ALA A 7 -7.64 -5.45 57.32
CA ALA A 7 -6.42 -4.67 57.48
C ALA A 7 -6.11 -4.04 56.11
N SER A 8 -5.93 -2.72 56.05
CA SER A 8 -5.39 -1.99 54.90
C SER A 8 -4.00 -1.49 55.29
N MET A 9 -2.93 -2.16 54.85
CA MET A 9 -1.55 -1.64 54.89
C MET A 9 -0.58 -2.68 54.29
N ASP A 10 -0.47 -2.79 52.96
CA ASP A 10 0.70 -3.45 52.35
C ASP A 10 0.89 -3.13 50.85
N LEU A 11 1.00 -1.86 50.47
CA LEU A 11 1.43 -1.49 49.10
C LEU A 11 2.46 -0.35 49.03
N VAL A 12 2.65 0.41 50.13
CA VAL A 12 3.59 1.54 50.19
C VAL A 12 4.99 1.13 50.71
N GLN A 13 5.11 -0.02 51.38
CA GLN A 13 6.41 -0.55 51.83
C GLN A 13 7.14 -1.39 50.77
N LYS A 14 6.43 -1.98 49.79
CA LYS A 14 7.04 -2.76 48.69
C LYS A 14 7.67 -1.88 47.59
N THR A 15 7.29 -0.61 47.50
CA THR A 15 7.84 0.34 46.52
C THR A 15 9.11 1.07 46.98
N ARG A 16 9.44 1.04 48.27
CA ARG A 16 10.67 1.67 48.79
C ARG A 16 11.92 0.77 48.77
N LEU A 17 11.79 -0.55 48.64
CA LEU A 17 12.94 -1.46 48.54
C LEU A 17 13.51 -1.62 47.11
N ALA A 18 12.72 -1.34 46.07
CA ALA A 18 13.16 -1.50 44.67
C ALA A 18 13.95 -0.29 44.12
N ILE A 19 13.93 0.85 44.80
CA ILE A 19 14.64 2.08 44.38
C ILE A 19 16.03 2.21 45.03
N GLN A 20 16.31 1.50 46.14
CA GLN A 20 17.64 1.46 46.78
C GLN A 20 18.64 0.47 46.16
N LEU A 21 18.21 -0.41 45.24
CA LEU A 21 19.09 -1.42 44.60
C LEU A 21 19.52 -1.08 43.16
N LYS A 22 19.20 0.11 42.65
CA LYS A 22 19.63 0.58 41.31
C LYS A 22 20.65 1.72 41.31
N THR A 23 21.09 2.20 42.48
CA THR A 23 22.06 3.30 42.60
C THR A 23 23.45 2.87 43.09
N SER A 24 23.73 1.57 43.25
CA SER A 24 25.05 1.08 43.69
C SER A 24 25.96 0.53 42.58
N TRP A 25 25.58 0.67 41.31
CA TRP A 25 26.36 0.17 40.15
C TRP A 25 27.03 1.26 39.31
N LEU A 26 26.91 2.54 39.67
CA LEU A 26 27.54 3.66 38.93
C LEU A 26 28.63 4.41 39.72
N THR A 27 29.09 3.89 40.86
CA THR A 27 30.15 4.51 41.69
C THR A 27 31.32 3.57 42.00
N LYS A 28 31.62 2.63 41.10
CA LYS A 28 32.79 1.73 41.21
C LYS A 28 33.76 1.79 40.02
N CYS A 29 33.92 2.96 39.40
CA CYS A 29 34.99 3.21 38.41
C CYS A 29 35.77 4.52 38.64
N ALA A 30 35.74 5.08 39.84
CA ALA A 30 36.57 6.24 40.21
C ALA A 30 37.38 5.88 41.46
N GLY A 31 38.65 5.51 41.28
CA GLY A 31 39.54 5.26 42.42
C GLY A 31 40.65 4.24 42.19
N LEU A 32 41.37 4.29 41.07
CA LEU A 32 42.75 3.80 40.99
C LEU A 32 43.57 4.83 40.20
N LEU A 33 44.14 5.78 40.94
CA LEU A 33 45.13 6.74 40.48
C LEU A 33 46.45 6.01 40.19
N GLY A 34 47.02 6.26 39.02
CA GLY A 34 48.37 5.79 38.69
C GLY A 34 48.81 6.10 37.27
N ILE A 35 49.20 7.35 37.03
CA ILE A 35 50.20 7.79 36.03
C ILE A 35 49.72 7.94 34.57
N GLY A 36 49.92 9.16 34.03
CA GLY A 36 50.22 9.36 32.60
C GLY A 36 49.21 10.21 31.83
N ALA A 37 49.28 11.54 31.95
CA ALA A 37 48.60 12.46 31.05
C ALA A 37 49.12 12.31 29.60
N LYS A 38 48.29 11.80 28.69
CA LYS A 38 48.41 12.03 27.24
C LYS A 38 47.03 12.33 26.66
N ARG A 39 46.99 13.41 25.87
CA ARG A 39 45.83 14.07 25.26
C ARG A 39 44.91 13.07 24.52
N PRO A 40 43.57 13.21 24.58
CA PRO A 40 42.67 12.33 23.84
C PRO A 40 42.73 12.64 22.33
N LYS A 41 43.03 11.61 21.53
CA LYS A 41 42.80 11.64 20.09
C LYS A 41 41.29 11.55 19.86
N LEU A 42 40.71 12.57 19.23
CA LEU A 42 39.36 12.55 18.69
C LEU A 42 39.26 11.45 17.63
N TRP A 43 38.63 10.34 17.97
CA TRP A 43 38.12 9.39 16.98
C TRP A 43 36.80 9.93 16.43
N PRO A 44 36.61 9.93 15.10
CA PRO A 44 35.46 10.61 14.54
C PRO A 44 34.23 9.70 14.64
N LEU A 45 33.11 10.27 15.11
CA LEU A 45 31.78 9.67 15.28
C LEU A 45 31.11 9.28 13.93
N TRP A 46 31.79 8.48 13.12
CA TRP A 46 31.28 8.05 11.80
C TRP A 46 30.52 6.71 11.88
N GLY A 47 30.57 6.01 13.02
CA GLY A 47 29.94 4.71 13.21
C GLY A 47 28.44 4.73 13.50
N CYS A 48 27.88 5.84 13.98
CA CYS A 48 26.45 5.92 14.35
C CYS A 48 25.54 6.37 13.20
N TRP A 49 26.08 7.00 12.15
CA TRP A 49 25.27 7.43 10.99
C TRP A 49 24.97 6.29 10.01
N LEU A 50 25.80 5.25 9.95
CA LEU A 50 25.60 4.11 9.06
C LEU A 50 24.48 3.14 9.50
N VAL A 51 24.11 3.14 10.78
CA VAL A 51 23.00 2.30 11.29
C VAL A 51 21.64 2.96 11.05
N ILE A 52 21.57 4.30 11.02
CA ILE A 52 20.34 5.04 10.71
C ILE A 52 20.09 5.06 9.19
N LEU A 53 21.13 5.08 8.36
CA LEU A 53 20.98 5.02 6.88
C LEU A 53 20.52 3.64 6.37
N ALA A 54 20.68 2.57 7.16
CA ALA A 54 20.29 1.22 6.77
C ALA A 54 18.77 0.96 6.93
N LEU A 55 18.03 1.85 7.60
CA LEU A 55 16.57 1.77 7.79
C LEU A 55 15.77 2.60 6.77
N SER A 56 16.44 3.34 5.87
CA SER A 56 15.81 4.19 4.85
C SER A 56 15.84 3.61 3.44
N LEU A 57 16.15 2.32 3.28
CA LEU A 57 15.87 1.61 2.03
C LEU A 57 14.35 1.42 1.93
N SER A 58 13.68 2.46 1.45
CA SER A 58 12.31 2.40 0.95
C SER A 58 12.30 1.32 -0.12
N CYS A 59 11.91 0.09 0.23
CA CYS A 59 11.48 -0.86 -0.77
C CYS A 59 10.43 -0.11 -1.59
N LYS A 60 10.65 -0.01 -2.91
CA LYS A 60 9.59 0.41 -3.81
C LYS A 60 8.54 -0.68 -3.72
N VAL A 61 7.54 -0.44 -2.88
CA VAL A 61 6.42 -1.33 -2.69
C VAL A 61 5.44 -0.97 -3.79
N TYR A 62 5.13 -1.97 -4.61
CA TYR A 62 4.25 -1.87 -5.77
C TYR A 62 3.04 -2.72 -5.46
N SER A 63 1.91 -2.09 -5.18
CA SER A 63 0.66 -2.79 -5.00
C SER A 63 -0.27 -2.34 -6.08
N TRP A 64 -1.04 -3.23 -6.71
CA TRP A 64 -0.66 -4.61 -6.97
C TRP A 64 0.74 -4.68 -7.63
N SER A 65 1.30 -5.88 -7.82
CA SER A 65 2.51 -5.96 -8.64
C SER A 65 2.26 -5.36 -10.03
N TYR A 66 3.32 -4.94 -10.75
CA TYR A 66 3.23 -4.45 -12.13
C TYR A 66 2.29 -5.31 -13.02
N SER A 67 2.45 -6.63 -12.93
CA SER A 67 1.62 -7.58 -13.66
C SER A 67 0.17 -7.61 -13.14
N GLY A 68 -0.04 -7.48 -11.83
CA GLY A 68 -1.38 -7.47 -11.23
C GLY A 68 -2.23 -6.32 -11.72
N HIS A 69 -1.68 -5.10 -11.71
CA HIS A 69 -2.34 -3.92 -12.28
C HIS A 69 -2.71 -4.09 -13.75
N ALA A 70 -1.76 -4.59 -14.55
CA ALA A 70 -1.99 -4.85 -15.96
C ALA A 70 -3.09 -5.92 -16.18
N VAL A 71 -3.08 -7.00 -15.41
CA VAL A 71 -4.11 -8.05 -15.48
C VAL A 71 -5.49 -7.49 -15.12
N ILE A 72 -5.58 -6.65 -14.09
CA ILE A 72 -6.83 -6.00 -13.68
C ILE A 72 -7.36 -5.09 -14.79
N LEU A 73 -6.52 -4.20 -15.32
CA LEU A 73 -6.92 -3.30 -16.41
C LEU A 73 -7.29 -4.07 -17.69
N GLY A 74 -6.50 -5.07 -18.09
CA GLY A 74 -6.80 -5.93 -19.23
C GLY A 74 -8.12 -6.69 -19.07
N SER A 75 -8.40 -7.17 -17.85
CA SER A 75 -9.69 -7.78 -17.51
C SER A 75 -10.85 -6.79 -17.62
N ALA A 76 -10.66 -5.53 -17.21
CA ALA A 76 -11.68 -4.50 -17.36
C ALA A 76 -11.97 -4.22 -18.85
N LEU A 77 -10.91 -4.02 -19.66
CA LEU A 77 -11.02 -3.74 -21.09
C LEU A 77 -11.72 -4.86 -21.87
N SER A 78 -11.54 -6.12 -21.47
CA SER A 78 -12.21 -7.26 -22.11
C SER A 78 -13.74 -7.27 -21.94
N GLN A 79 -14.27 -6.53 -20.96
CA GLN A 79 -15.71 -6.42 -20.68
C GLN A 79 -16.37 -5.26 -21.45
N LEU A 80 -15.59 -4.48 -22.19
CA LEU A 80 -16.06 -3.34 -22.99
C LEU A 80 -16.42 -3.79 -24.41
N ASP A 81 -17.39 -3.09 -25.01
CA ASP A 81 -17.63 -3.15 -26.45
C ASP A 81 -16.42 -2.59 -27.25
N PRO A 82 -16.35 -2.83 -28.57
CA PRO A 82 -15.22 -2.39 -29.38
C PRO A 82 -14.96 -0.88 -29.37
N THR A 83 -16.01 -0.06 -29.27
CA THR A 83 -15.89 1.40 -29.30
C THR A 83 -15.30 1.90 -28.00
N ALA A 84 -15.86 1.49 -26.87
CA ALA A 84 -15.37 1.86 -25.54
C ALA A 84 -13.94 1.36 -25.31
N ARG A 85 -13.63 0.15 -25.77
CA ARG A 85 -12.27 -0.40 -25.73
C ARG A 85 -11.29 0.44 -26.54
N LYS A 86 -11.65 0.86 -27.76
CA LYS A 86 -10.80 1.70 -28.63
C LYS A 86 -10.52 3.07 -27.99
N GLU A 87 -11.53 3.69 -27.37
CA GLU A 87 -11.36 4.95 -26.64
C GLU A 87 -10.36 4.80 -25.48
N ALA A 88 -10.49 3.74 -24.68
CA ALA A 88 -9.56 3.47 -23.59
C ALA A 88 -8.12 3.23 -24.10
N PHE A 89 -7.94 2.47 -25.18
CA PHE A 89 -6.63 2.26 -25.79
C PHE A 89 -6.00 3.54 -26.34
N THR A 90 -6.81 4.50 -26.80
CA THR A 90 -6.31 5.82 -27.23
C THR A 90 -5.59 6.53 -26.08
N GLN A 91 -6.12 6.45 -24.86
CA GLN A 91 -5.49 7.04 -23.66
C GLN A 91 -4.22 6.27 -23.25
N ILE A 92 -4.29 4.93 -23.32
CA ILE A 92 -3.17 4.03 -22.99
C ILE A 92 -1.96 4.30 -23.90
N GLU A 93 -2.19 4.32 -25.21
CA GLU A 93 -1.14 4.60 -26.19
C GLU A 93 -0.63 6.04 -26.10
N TYR A 94 -1.52 7.01 -25.83
CA TYR A 94 -1.11 8.39 -25.66
C TYR A 94 -0.11 8.54 -24.51
N LEU A 95 -0.42 7.99 -23.33
CA LEU A 95 0.47 8.09 -22.17
C LEU A 95 1.80 7.36 -22.42
N TYR A 96 1.75 6.16 -23.00
CA TYR A 96 2.95 5.38 -23.31
C TYR A 96 3.92 6.16 -24.22
N ASN A 97 3.40 6.76 -25.28
CA ASN A 97 4.21 7.52 -26.23
C ASN A 97 4.73 8.83 -25.64
N ARG A 98 3.92 9.52 -24.81
CA ARG A 98 4.27 10.86 -24.32
C ARG A 98 5.14 10.86 -23.06
N ALA A 99 4.90 9.93 -22.14
CA ALA A 99 5.65 9.81 -20.88
C ALA A 99 6.93 8.96 -21.03
N SER A 100 7.43 8.79 -22.26
CA SER A 100 8.63 8.00 -22.57
C SER A 100 8.56 6.58 -21.99
N GLY A 101 7.50 5.86 -22.37
CA GLY A 101 7.33 4.44 -22.04
C GLY A 101 8.58 3.65 -22.41
N ASN A 102 9.30 3.15 -21.41
CA ASN A 102 10.51 2.38 -21.60
C ASN A 102 10.26 0.94 -21.14
N SER A 103 10.35 -0.01 -22.07
CA SER A 103 10.13 -1.43 -21.78
C SER A 103 11.22 -2.08 -20.94
N ARG A 104 12.35 -1.38 -20.67
CA ARG A 104 13.47 -1.91 -19.86
C ARG A 104 13.04 -2.27 -18.44
N PHE A 105 12.05 -1.60 -17.89
CA PHE A 105 11.59 -1.79 -16.51
C PHE A 105 10.34 -2.67 -16.40
N LEU A 106 9.76 -3.07 -17.55
CA LEU A 106 8.58 -3.91 -17.54
C LEU A 106 8.96 -5.37 -17.28
N PRO A 107 8.21 -6.10 -16.45
CA PRO A 107 8.37 -7.54 -16.30
C PRO A 107 8.24 -8.27 -17.65
N LYS A 108 8.80 -9.48 -17.76
CA LYS A 108 8.69 -10.29 -18.98
C LYS A 108 7.23 -10.55 -19.38
N SER A 109 6.35 -10.74 -18.40
CA SER A 109 4.89 -10.89 -18.57
C SER A 109 4.22 -9.71 -19.27
N CYS A 110 4.87 -8.55 -19.30
CA CYS A 110 4.35 -7.30 -19.87
C CYS A 110 4.86 -7.02 -21.29
N LEU A 111 5.75 -7.85 -21.85
CA LEU A 111 6.41 -7.54 -23.13
C LEU A 111 5.46 -7.59 -24.33
N SER A 112 4.38 -8.36 -24.26
CA SER A 112 3.37 -8.47 -25.32
C SER A 112 2.34 -7.33 -25.31
N GLN A 113 2.16 -6.63 -24.18
CA GLN A 113 1.22 -5.50 -24.05
C GLN A 113 1.87 -4.34 -23.27
N LYS A 114 2.98 -3.82 -23.83
CA LYS A 114 3.85 -2.85 -23.16
C LYS A 114 3.11 -1.57 -22.74
N SER A 115 2.28 -1.02 -23.63
CA SER A 115 1.53 0.21 -23.39
C SER A 115 0.53 0.04 -22.26
N LEU A 116 -0.21 -1.07 -22.25
CA LEU A 116 -1.17 -1.41 -21.19
C LEU A 116 -0.47 -1.60 -19.84
N CYS A 117 0.61 -2.41 -19.78
CA CYS A 117 1.35 -2.60 -18.55
C CYS A 117 1.97 -1.31 -18.04
N PHE A 118 2.57 -0.51 -18.93
CA PHE A 118 3.12 0.79 -18.58
C PHE A 118 2.02 1.67 -18.00
N PHE A 119 0.90 1.83 -18.70
CA PHE A 119 -0.22 2.66 -18.24
C PHE A 119 -0.73 2.24 -16.86
N ALA A 120 -0.97 0.94 -16.68
CA ALA A 120 -1.52 0.40 -15.44
C ALA A 120 -0.58 0.53 -14.25
N SER A 121 0.74 0.60 -14.47
CA SER A 121 1.77 0.69 -13.41
C SER A 121 2.49 2.03 -13.36
N TRP A 122 2.09 2.99 -14.20
CA TRP A 122 2.74 4.27 -14.32
C TRP A 122 2.67 5.10 -13.03
N PRO A 123 1.53 5.17 -12.31
CA PRO A 123 1.46 5.88 -11.03
C PRO A 123 2.49 5.38 -10.00
N ASP A 124 2.65 4.07 -9.88
CA ASP A 124 3.66 3.43 -9.03
C ASP A 124 5.09 3.83 -9.38
N ARG A 125 5.39 3.95 -10.68
CA ARG A 125 6.72 4.35 -11.17
C ARG A 125 7.01 5.81 -10.82
N GLU A 126 6.00 6.66 -10.92
CA GLU A 126 6.12 8.11 -10.74
C GLU A 126 5.64 8.57 -9.34
N ARG A 127 5.57 7.65 -8.37
CA ARG A 127 5.00 7.88 -7.02
C ARG A 127 5.63 9.03 -6.25
N ASP A 128 6.90 9.33 -6.52
CA ASP A 128 7.67 10.40 -5.87
C ASP A 128 7.41 11.79 -6.50
N LYS A 129 6.49 11.88 -7.47
CA LYS A 129 6.11 13.14 -8.13
C LYS A 129 4.83 13.72 -7.56
N THR A 130 4.70 15.02 -7.71
CA THR A 130 3.44 15.73 -7.48
C THR A 130 2.48 15.56 -8.65
N LEU A 131 1.18 15.73 -8.41
CA LEU A 131 0.16 15.72 -9.47
C LEU A 131 0.53 16.70 -10.61
N GLY A 132 0.94 17.92 -10.28
CA GLY A 132 1.31 18.93 -11.26
C GLY A 132 2.47 18.53 -12.16
N GLU A 133 3.45 17.80 -11.63
CA GLU A 133 4.55 17.26 -12.43
C GLU A 133 4.08 16.17 -13.40
N LEU A 134 3.16 15.30 -12.97
CA LEU A 134 2.60 14.23 -13.81
C LEU A 134 1.88 14.81 -15.04
N TYR A 135 1.07 15.85 -14.87
CA TYR A 135 0.41 16.53 -16.00
C TYR A 135 1.43 17.24 -16.90
N ARG A 136 2.44 17.89 -16.31
CA ARG A 136 3.49 18.57 -17.07
C ARG A 136 4.30 17.60 -17.95
N MET A 137 4.53 16.37 -17.50
CA MET A 137 5.22 15.33 -18.27
C MET A 137 4.54 15.02 -19.61
N VAL A 138 3.21 15.16 -19.69
CA VAL A 138 2.45 14.96 -20.92
C VAL A 138 2.09 16.26 -21.64
N GLY A 139 2.64 17.40 -21.19
CA GLY A 139 2.35 18.71 -21.77
C GLY A 139 0.93 19.21 -21.48
N ALA A 140 0.36 18.84 -20.34
CA ALA A 140 -0.97 19.25 -19.91
C ALA A 140 -0.94 20.09 -18.63
N GLU A 141 -1.98 20.88 -18.44
CA GLU A 141 -2.28 21.51 -17.15
C GLU A 141 -3.21 20.63 -16.31
N VAL A 142 -3.11 20.75 -14.99
CA VAL A 142 -4.00 20.08 -14.04
C VAL A 142 -5.43 20.60 -14.24
N PRO A 143 -6.44 19.72 -14.43
CA PRO A 143 -7.84 20.12 -14.56
C PRO A 143 -8.31 20.95 -13.37
N ALA A 144 -9.24 21.89 -13.62
CA ALA A 144 -9.71 22.81 -12.58
C ALA A 144 -10.22 22.10 -11.31
N VAL A 145 -10.93 20.97 -11.47
CA VAL A 145 -11.45 20.15 -10.37
C VAL A 145 -10.33 19.57 -9.48
N LEU A 146 -9.14 19.32 -10.06
CA LEU A 146 -8.00 18.75 -9.36
C LEU A 146 -6.95 19.80 -8.96
N LYS A 147 -7.21 21.09 -9.19
CA LYS A 147 -6.22 22.16 -9.00
C LYS A 147 -5.71 22.24 -7.56
N GLY A 148 -6.56 21.94 -6.58
CA GLY A 148 -6.19 21.87 -5.15
C GLY A 148 -5.18 20.77 -4.81
N LEU A 149 -5.03 19.74 -5.66
CA LEU A 149 -4.10 18.62 -5.49
C LEU A 149 -2.79 18.82 -6.25
N THR A 150 -2.58 19.95 -6.91
CA THR A 150 -1.44 20.18 -7.82
C THR A 150 -0.09 19.90 -7.16
N SER A 151 0.09 20.31 -5.90
CA SER A 151 1.34 20.15 -5.14
C SER A 151 1.41 18.87 -4.30
N SER A 152 0.37 18.03 -4.34
CA SER A 152 0.32 16.78 -3.58
C SER A 152 1.22 15.74 -4.23
N GLU A 153 2.17 15.19 -3.45
CA GLU A 153 2.90 13.98 -3.80
C GLU A 153 1.95 12.78 -3.83
N ILE A 154 2.03 11.97 -4.87
CA ILE A 154 1.07 10.88 -5.08
C ILE A 154 1.40 9.60 -4.29
N ALA A 155 2.57 9.50 -3.65
CA ALA A 155 2.98 8.30 -2.90
C ALA A 155 1.97 7.89 -1.80
N SER A 156 1.39 8.86 -1.10
CA SER A 156 0.39 8.61 -0.05
C SER A 156 -1.00 8.27 -0.60
N TRP A 157 -1.22 8.42 -1.91
CA TRP A 157 -2.51 8.16 -2.55
C TRP A 157 -2.77 6.67 -2.72
N HIS A 158 -1.73 5.84 -2.73
CA HIS A 158 -1.86 4.41 -3.00
C HIS A 158 -2.56 3.64 -1.88
N PHE A 159 -2.61 4.16 -0.65
CA PHE A 159 -3.13 3.41 0.48
C PHE A 159 -4.01 4.27 1.39
N THR A 160 -4.73 3.59 2.27
CA THR A 160 -5.18 4.12 3.54
C THR A 160 -4.92 3.08 4.63
N ASN A 161 -4.70 3.48 5.88
CA ASN A 161 -4.43 2.54 6.96
C ASN A 161 -5.50 2.62 8.04
N GLN A 162 -6.30 1.57 8.15
CA GLN A 162 -7.09 1.25 9.35
C GLN A 162 -6.31 0.27 10.23
N VAL A 163 -6.13 0.61 11.50
CA VAL A 163 -5.33 -0.21 12.43
C VAL A 163 -6.14 -1.40 12.91
N PHE A 164 -5.70 -2.61 12.57
CA PHE A 164 -6.28 -3.86 13.04
C PHE A 164 -5.41 -4.46 14.15
N ASN A 165 -5.97 -4.55 15.35
CA ASN A 165 -5.28 -5.12 16.50
C ASN A 165 -5.27 -6.66 16.40
N LEU A 166 -4.07 -7.23 16.40
CA LEU A 166 -3.84 -8.65 16.17
C LEU A 166 -4.21 -9.51 17.38
N ASN A 167 -4.26 -8.95 18.58
CA ASN A 167 -4.58 -9.67 19.81
C ASN A 167 -6.10 -9.81 20.01
N ASP A 168 -6.84 -8.70 19.92
CA ASP A 168 -8.30 -8.70 20.15
C ASP A 168 -9.13 -8.84 18.87
N ARG A 169 -8.46 -8.81 17.71
CA ARG A 169 -9.04 -8.98 16.37
C ARG A 169 -10.06 -7.91 16.02
N LYS A 170 -9.82 -6.67 16.44
CA LYS A 170 -10.70 -5.52 16.19
C LYS A 170 -9.95 -4.37 15.55
N PHE A 171 -10.67 -3.55 14.80
CA PHE A 171 -10.17 -2.27 14.34
C PHE A 171 -10.14 -1.26 15.49
N SER A 172 -9.04 -0.53 15.62
CA SER A 172 -8.86 0.53 16.60
C SER A 172 -9.14 1.88 15.96
N ALA A 173 -10.22 2.54 16.39
CA ALA A 173 -10.51 3.93 16.04
C ALA A 173 -9.68 4.94 16.84
N ALA A 174 -8.95 4.49 17.88
CA ALA A 174 -8.17 5.35 18.76
C ALA A 174 -6.79 5.71 18.19
N CYS A 175 -6.37 5.07 17.08
CA CYS A 175 -5.07 5.31 16.49
C CYS A 175 -5.11 6.41 15.44
N GLU A 176 -4.56 7.57 15.79
CA GLU A 176 -4.26 8.64 14.84
C GLU A 176 -2.90 8.40 14.19
N LEU A 177 -2.92 7.87 12.96
CA LEU A 177 -1.71 7.66 12.18
C LEU A 177 -1.24 8.98 11.57
N ARG A 178 0.05 9.31 11.72
CA ARG A 178 0.66 10.50 11.12
C ARG A 178 0.50 10.52 9.59
N ASP A 179 0.65 9.36 8.96
CA ASP A 179 0.34 9.15 7.56
C ASP A 179 -0.68 8.01 7.44
N ARG A 180 -1.96 8.40 7.40
CA ARG A 180 -3.07 7.46 7.23
C ARG A 180 -3.30 7.09 5.76
N GLY A 181 -2.55 7.66 4.82
CA GLY A 181 -2.81 7.57 3.38
C GLY A 181 -4.06 8.35 2.92
N GLN A 182 -4.13 8.64 1.63
CA GLN A 182 -5.13 9.54 1.02
C GLN A 182 -6.02 8.85 -0.03
N LEU A 183 -5.94 7.52 -0.17
CA LEU A 183 -6.59 6.77 -1.25
C LEU A 183 -8.06 7.13 -1.48
N TYR A 184 -8.87 7.10 -0.41
CA TYR A 184 -10.30 7.43 -0.50
C TYR A 184 -10.60 8.94 -0.52
N ASP A 185 -9.62 9.78 -0.21
CA ASP A 185 -9.75 11.23 -0.34
C ASP A 185 -9.58 11.65 -1.82
N VAL A 186 -8.73 10.95 -2.59
CA VAL A 186 -8.38 11.32 -3.97
C VAL A 186 -9.20 10.60 -5.05
N LEU A 187 -9.62 9.36 -4.81
CA LEU A 187 -10.39 8.57 -5.77
C LEU A 187 -11.66 9.30 -6.30
N PRO A 188 -12.53 9.86 -5.44
CA PRO A 188 -13.71 10.61 -5.90
C PRO A 188 -13.37 11.86 -6.71
N GLN A 189 -12.25 12.53 -6.41
CA GLN A 189 -11.82 13.73 -7.13
C GLN A 189 -11.36 13.37 -8.55
N LEU A 190 -10.60 12.28 -8.69
CA LEU A 190 -10.18 11.76 -9.99
C LEU A 190 -11.39 11.30 -10.84
N GLU A 191 -12.35 10.61 -10.23
CA GLU A 191 -13.60 10.22 -10.89
C GLU A 191 -14.39 11.45 -11.36
N SER A 192 -14.55 12.45 -10.48
CA SER A 192 -15.23 13.71 -10.79
C SER A 192 -14.56 14.47 -11.94
N ALA A 193 -13.23 14.35 -12.09
CA ALA A 193 -12.52 14.91 -13.23
C ALA A 193 -12.78 14.12 -14.52
N LEU A 194 -12.82 12.79 -14.46
CA LEU A 194 -13.03 11.93 -15.64
C LEU A 194 -14.39 12.12 -16.32
N ILE A 195 -15.43 12.46 -15.55
CA ILE A 195 -16.77 12.76 -16.08
C ILE A 195 -16.87 14.16 -16.73
N ARG A 196 -15.82 14.99 -16.66
CA ARG A 196 -15.76 16.27 -17.36
C ARG A 196 -15.17 16.11 -18.75
N GLU A 197 -15.32 17.16 -19.56
CA GLU A 197 -14.52 17.31 -20.78
C GLU A 197 -13.06 17.54 -20.41
N LEU A 198 -12.19 16.68 -20.92
CA LEU A 198 -10.76 16.69 -20.70
C LEU A 198 -10.07 16.56 -22.05
N SER A 199 -8.95 17.26 -22.22
CA SER A 199 -8.04 16.96 -23.33
C SER A 199 -7.55 15.51 -23.23
N ILE A 200 -7.09 14.94 -24.34
CA ILE A 200 -6.51 13.59 -24.37
C ILE A 200 -5.37 13.43 -23.34
N ALA A 201 -4.53 14.46 -23.18
CA ALA A 201 -3.43 14.43 -22.23
C ALA A 201 -3.91 14.40 -20.78
N GLN A 202 -4.91 15.22 -20.45
CA GLN A 202 -5.51 15.23 -19.12
C GLN A 202 -6.22 13.92 -18.82
N ARG A 203 -7.01 13.40 -19.78
CA ARG A 203 -7.74 12.15 -19.62
C ARG A 203 -6.79 10.97 -19.44
N ALA A 204 -5.69 10.92 -20.19
CA ALA A 204 -4.69 9.85 -20.06
C ALA A 204 -4.06 9.79 -18.67
N VAL A 205 -3.63 10.92 -18.10
CA VAL A 205 -3.08 10.99 -16.74
C VAL A 205 -4.14 10.66 -15.69
N THR A 206 -5.31 11.29 -15.78
CA THR A 206 -6.40 11.08 -14.80
C THR A 206 -6.85 9.62 -14.79
N LEU A 207 -6.99 9.01 -15.97
CA LEU A 207 -7.45 7.63 -16.10
C LEU A 207 -6.40 6.64 -15.61
N ALA A 208 -5.11 6.88 -15.87
CA ALA A 208 -4.04 6.05 -15.33
C ALA A 208 -4.03 6.06 -13.80
N LEU A 209 -4.12 7.25 -13.19
CA LEU A 209 -4.21 7.40 -11.74
C LEU A 209 -5.46 6.71 -11.18
N TRP A 210 -6.65 6.99 -11.75
CA TRP A 210 -7.90 6.44 -11.23
C TRP A 210 -7.96 4.91 -11.34
N THR A 211 -7.58 4.34 -12.50
CA THR A 211 -7.62 2.89 -12.69
C THR A 211 -6.64 2.15 -11.78
N HIS A 212 -5.44 2.70 -11.59
CA HIS A 212 -4.43 2.17 -10.69
C HIS A 212 -4.90 2.23 -9.22
N LEU A 213 -5.28 3.42 -8.74
CA LEU A 213 -5.71 3.60 -7.35
C LEU A 213 -6.98 2.81 -7.02
N LEU A 214 -7.89 2.65 -7.98
CA LEU A 214 -9.06 1.80 -7.76
C LEU A 214 -8.65 0.33 -7.61
N ALA A 215 -7.64 -0.14 -8.36
CA ALA A 215 -7.09 -1.47 -8.16
C ALA A 215 -6.43 -1.60 -6.77
N ASP A 216 -5.69 -0.58 -6.32
CA ASP A 216 -5.09 -0.54 -4.97
C ASP A 216 -6.13 -0.61 -3.86
N ALA A 217 -7.26 0.08 -4.01
CA ALA A 217 -8.37 0.01 -3.06
C ALA A 217 -8.91 -1.41 -2.87
N HIS A 218 -8.71 -2.31 -3.84
CA HIS A 218 -9.08 -3.72 -3.73
C HIS A 218 -8.01 -4.60 -3.11
N GLN A 219 -6.76 -4.15 -2.98
CA GLN A 219 -5.69 -4.86 -2.28
C GLN A 219 -5.89 -4.66 -0.75
N PRO A 220 -6.15 -5.70 0.05
CA PRO A 220 -6.50 -5.53 1.46
C PRO A 220 -5.46 -4.75 2.30
N LEU A 221 -4.17 -5.05 2.14
CA LEU A 221 -3.07 -4.39 2.86
C LEU A 221 -2.78 -2.95 2.39
N HIS A 222 -3.50 -2.46 1.36
CA HIS A 222 -3.60 -1.05 1.01
C HIS A 222 -4.68 -0.30 1.78
N ASN A 223 -5.42 -1.01 2.64
CA ASN A 223 -6.54 -0.47 3.41
C ASN A 223 -6.37 -0.64 4.93
N LEU A 224 -5.49 -1.55 5.35
CA LEU A 224 -5.33 -1.95 6.74
C LEU A 224 -3.89 -2.26 7.08
N THR A 225 -3.55 -2.08 8.36
CA THR A 225 -2.25 -2.41 8.93
C THR A 225 -2.44 -3.14 10.25
N GLY A 226 -1.55 -4.08 10.56
CA GLY A 226 -1.60 -4.89 11.76
C GLY A 226 -0.84 -4.23 12.91
N SER A 227 -1.39 -4.30 14.12
CA SER A 227 -0.75 -3.84 15.35
C SER A 227 -0.82 -4.91 16.45
N LEU A 228 0.28 -5.13 17.15
CA LEU A 228 0.32 -5.98 18.35
C LEU A 228 0.04 -5.19 19.63
N GLU A 229 0.42 -3.92 19.67
CA GLU A 229 0.29 -3.09 20.86
C GLU A 229 0.17 -1.61 20.47
N GLY A 230 -0.81 -0.94 21.06
CA GLY A 230 -1.07 0.48 20.84
C GLY A 230 -1.32 0.81 19.36
N CYS A 231 -0.56 1.78 18.84
CA CYS A 231 -0.62 2.20 17.45
C CYS A 231 0.66 1.88 16.66
N ALA A 232 1.57 1.08 17.25
CA ALA A 232 2.72 0.58 16.52
C ALA A 232 2.25 -0.44 15.48
N HIS A 233 2.58 -0.20 14.21
CA HIS A 233 1.98 -0.95 13.11
C HIS A 233 3.01 -1.46 12.11
N ASP A 234 2.59 -2.44 11.30
CA ASP A 234 3.44 -3.14 10.33
C ASP A 234 3.49 -2.50 8.94
N PHE A 235 2.92 -1.30 8.77
CA PHE A 235 2.93 -0.53 7.52
C PHE A 235 2.25 -1.31 6.38
N GLY A 236 1.03 -1.78 6.63
CA GLY A 236 0.28 -2.62 5.69
C GLY A 236 0.98 -3.96 5.43
N GLY A 237 1.55 -4.60 6.45
CA GLY A 237 2.24 -5.89 6.29
C GLY A 237 3.65 -5.83 5.71
N ASN A 238 4.22 -4.64 5.46
CA ASN A 238 5.62 -4.51 5.04
C ASN A 238 6.60 -4.92 6.15
N GLY A 239 6.23 -4.72 7.41
CA GLY A 239 6.99 -5.12 8.59
C GLY A 239 6.90 -6.61 8.94
N LEU A 240 6.02 -7.37 8.28
CA LEU A 240 5.87 -8.80 8.54
C LEU A 240 6.57 -9.63 7.47
N CYS A 241 7.54 -10.43 7.88
CA CYS A 241 8.29 -11.27 6.95
C CYS A 241 7.66 -12.65 6.77
N VAL A 242 7.36 -13.03 5.53
CA VAL A 242 6.77 -14.35 5.20
C VAL A 242 7.80 -15.37 4.74
N VAL A 243 8.85 -14.93 4.05
CA VAL A 243 9.96 -15.79 3.62
C VAL A 243 11.28 -15.15 4.04
N LYS A 244 12.06 -15.89 4.83
CA LYS A 244 13.40 -15.50 5.26
C LYS A 244 14.45 -16.30 4.51
N ARG A 245 15.48 -15.63 4.02
CA ARG A 245 16.66 -16.27 3.42
C ARG A 245 17.92 -15.63 3.95
N ARG A 246 18.81 -16.46 4.50
CA ARG A 246 20.09 -16.01 5.10
C ARG A 246 19.90 -14.85 6.10
N ASN A 247 18.92 -14.98 6.99
CA ASN A 247 18.55 -13.97 8.00
C ASN A 247 18.05 -12.62 7.45
N LYS A 248 17.81 -12.50 6.14
CA LYS A 248 17.16 -11.35 5.53
C LYS A 248 15.72 -11.70 5.17
N CYS A 249 14.85 -10.71 5.26
CA CYS A 249 13.51 -10.87 4.71
C CYS A 249 13.60 -10.86 3.18
N GLU A 250 13.22 -11.98 2.56
CA GLU A 250 13.17 -12.12 1.11
C GLU A 250 11.81 -11.68 0.56
N ARG A 251 10.75 -11.86 1.37
CA ARG A 251 9.41 -11.43 1.03
C ARG A 251 8.63 -10.99 2.27
N SER A 252 8.07 -9.79 2.22
CA SER A 252 7.11 -9.31 3.22
C SER A 252 5.70 -9.85 2.95
N LEU A 253 4.81 -9.74 3.92
CA LEU A 253 3.41 -10.08 3.78
C LEU A 253 2.76 -9.22 2.70
N HIS A 254 3.07 -7.92 2.68
CA HIS A 254 2.61 -7.00 1.66
C HIS A 254 2.98 -7.47 0.24
N GLN A 255 4.27 -7.76 0.01
CA GLN A 255 4.76 -8.25 -1.28
C GLN A 255 4.11 -9.58 -1.71
N LEU A 256 3.77 -10.44 -0.76
CA LEU A 256 3.04 -11.68 -1.05
C LEU A 256 1.63 -11.37 -1.59
N TRP A 257 0.90 -10.45 -0.96
CA TRP A 257 -0.44 -10.05 -1.39
C TRP A 257 -0.43 -9.27 -2.71
N ASP A 258 0.54 -8.37 -2.93
CA ASP A 258 0.72 -7.65 -4.21
C ASP A 258 0.90 -8.59 -5.40
N SER A 259 1.65 -9.68 -5.19
CA SER A 259 1.87 -10.70 -6.22
C SER A 259 0.65 -11.61 -6.42
N GLY A 260 -0.39 -11.49 -5.58
CA GLY A 260 -1.49 -12.45 -5.50
C GLY A 260 -1.00 -13.87 -5.21
N ALA A 261 0.11 -14.00 -4.47
CA ALA A 261 0.86 -15.24 -4.31
C ALA A 261 1.18 -15.94 -5.65
N GLY A 262 1.72 -15.16 -6.60
CA GLY A 262 2.09 -15.59 -7.94
C GLY A 262 0.93 -15.73 -8.93
N LEU A 263 -0.25 -15.20 -8.60
CA LEU A 263 -1.41 -15.19 -9.49
C LEU A 263 -1.11 -14.49 -10.83
N PHE A 264 -0.25 -13.47 -10.80
CA PHE A 264 0.03 -12.59 -11.93
C PHE A 264 1.38 -12.85 -12.62
N ASP A 265 2.12 -13.89 -12.22
CA ASP A 265 3.51 -14.11 -12.64
C ASP A 265 3.64 -14.88 -13.98
N LYS A 266 2.52 -15.19 -14.64
CA LYS A 266 2.55 -15.97 -15.88
C LYS A 266 3.02 -15.10 -17.07
N PRO A 267 4.02 -15.55 -17.84
CA PRO A 267 4.70 -14.75 -18.86
C PRO A 267 3.82 -14.29 -20.04
N ASP A 268 2.62 -14.86 -20.20
CA ASP A 268 1.70 -14.54 -21.30
C ASP A 268 0.28 -14.15 -20.85
N MET A 269 0.01 -14.07 -19.53
CA MET A 269 -1.33 -13.73 -19.03
C MET A 269 -1.41 -12.26 -18.62
N ILE A 270 -1.63 -11.38 -19.60
CA ILE A 270 -2.68 -10.36 -19.44
C ILE A 270 -3.94 -10.95 -20.08
N SER A 271 -4.26 -12.18 -19.68
CA SER A 271 -5.52 -12.81 -20.01
C SER A 271 -6.51 -12.37 -18.94
N PRO A 272 -7.72 -11.95 -19.33
CA PRO A 272 -8.76 -11.59 -18.38
C PRO A 272 -8.93 -12.68 -17.32
N LEU A 273 -9.10 -12.28 -16.05
CA LEU A 273 -9.32 -13.20 -14.93
C LEU A 273 -10.67 -13.96 -15.02
N GLY A 274 -11.46 -13.74 -16.08
CA GLY A 274 -12.87 -14.13 -16.17
C GLY A 274 -13.78 -13.20 -15.35
N VAL A 275 -15.09 -13.29 -15.57
CA VAL A 275 -16.11 -12.54 -14.80
C VAL A 275 -16.49 -13.36 -13.57
N ALA A 276 -16.61 -12.74 -12.40
CA ALA A 276 -17.08 -13.41 -11.19
C ALA A 276 -18.61 -13.66 -11.29
N ASP A 277 -19.02 -14.92 -11.21
CA ASP A 277 -20.35 -15.38 -11.64
C ASP A 277 -21.51 -15.09 -10.64
N ALA A 278 -21.24 -14.56 -9.44
CA ALA A 278 -22.30 -14.42 -8.41
C ALA A 278 -22.30 -13.13 -7.56
N ARG A 279 -21.28 -12.27 -7.64
CA ARG A 279 -21.17 -11.04 -6.83
C ARG A 279 -20.53 -9.90 -7.61
N SER A 280 -20.91 -9.75 -8.88
CA SER A 280 -20.43 -8.66 -9.70
C SER A 280 -20.94 -7.33 -9.11
N PRO A 281 -20.05 -6.38 -8.79
CA PRO A 281 -20.46 -5.06 -8.33
C PRO A 281 -21.21 -4.35 -9.46
N THR A 282 -22.25 -3.59 -9.09
CA THR A 282 -23.08 -2.83 -10.03
C THR A 282 -22.75 -1.34 -10.05
N ALA A 283 -21.92 -0.88 -9.11
CA ALA A 283 -21.50 0.51 -8.98
C ALA A 283 -20.08 0.61 -8.40
N VAL A 284 -19.47 1.77 -8.60
CA VAL A 284 -18.26 2.20 -7.88
C VAL A 284 -18.70 2.89 -6.59
N ASP A 285 -18.71 2.16 -5.48
CA ASP A 285 -18.94 2.73 -4.14
C ASP A 285 -17.68 2.53 -3.30
N TYR A 286 -16.98 3.64 -3.04
CA TYR A 286 -15.71 3.65 -2.33
C TYR A 286 -15.79 3.14 -0.90
N ARG A 287 -16.90 3.41 -0.20
CA ARG A 287 -17.11 2.90 1.17
C ARG A 287 -17.34 1.39 1.15
N VAL A 288 -18.09 0.88 0.16
CA VAL A 288 -18.26 -0.57 -0.03
C VAL A 288 -16.93 -1.24 -0.34
N ILE A 289 -16.13 -0.67 -1.24
CA ILE A 289 -14.80 -1.20 -1.60
C ILE A 289 -13.91 -1.29 -0.36
N GLN A 290 -13.86 -0.22 0.45
CA GLN A 290 -13.10 -0.19 1.70
C GLN A 290 -13.57 -1.28 2.66
N ASN A 291 -14.88 -1.36 2.92
CA ASN A 291 -15.44 -2.35 3.84
C ASN A 291 -15.14 -3.79 3.41
N GLU A 292 -15.21 -4.08 2.11
CA GLU A 292 -14.83 -5.40 1.57
C GLU A 292 -13.35 -5.73 1.81
N SER A 293 -12.45 -4.74 1.69
CA SER A 293 -11.02 -4.92 1.99
C SER A 293 -10.78 -5.11 3.50
N LEU A 294 -11.44 -4.31 4.35
CA LEU A 294 -11.34 -4.41 5.81
C LEU A 294 -11.92 -5.72 6.34
N ALA A 295 -12.97 -6.25 5.71
CA ALA A 295 -13.58 -7.54 6.08
C ALA A 295 -12.60 -8.72 5.94
N LEU A 296 -11.53 -8.58 5.14
CA LEU A 296 -10.51 -9.60 4.96
C LEU A 296 -9.38 -9.54 6.00
N ALA A 297 -9.43 -8.63 6.98
CA ALA A 297 -8.38 -8.47 7.97
C ALA A 297 -8.03 -9.78 8.69
N SER A 298 -9.03 -10.63 8.95
CA SER A 298 -8.80 -11.87 9.67
C SER A 298 -8.05 -12.92 8.84
N GLU A 299 -8.36 -12.99 7.55
CA GLU A 299 -7.70 -13.86 6.58
C GLU A 299 -6.31 -13.33 6.21
N VAL A 300 -6.14 -12.01 6.10
CA VAL A 300 -4.85 -11.35 5.86
C VAL A 300 -3.89 -11.57 7.01
N TYR A 301 -4.36 -11.40 8.24
CA TYR A 301 -3.58 -11.67 9.45
C TYR A 301 -4.03 -12.97 10.10
N ALA A 302 -3.94 -14.08 9.36
CA ALA A 302 -4.39 -15.39 9.83
C ALA A 302 -3.83 -15.74 11.24
N PRO A 303 -4.64 -16.30 12.15
CA PRO A 303 -4.17 -16.75 13.46
C PRO A 303 -2.97 -17.69 13.34
N ASN A 304 -2.00 -17.56 14.25
CA ASN A 304 -0.74 -18.31 14.25
C ASN A 304 0.18 -18.08 13.04
N LEU A 305 -0.12 -17.10 12.16
CA LEU A 305 0.74 -16.49 11.13
C LEU A 305 1.74 -17.45 10.46
N GLU A 306 1.31 -18.66 10.11
CA GLU A 306 2.12 -19.56 9.27
C GLU A 306 1.97 -19.11 7.81
N LEU A 307 2.46 -17.88 7.55
CA LEU A 307 2.26 -17.10 6.33
C LEU A 307 2.98 -17.68 5.09
N SER A 308 3.77 -18.73 5.30
CA SER A 308 4.44 -19.51 4.26
C SER A 308 3.73 -20.84 3.95
N SER A 309 2.70 -21.21 4.72
CA SER A 309 1.99 -22.48 4.53
C SER A 309 1.24 -22.52 3.20
N ASN A 310 1.14 -23.70 2.59
CA ASN A 310 0.40 -23.89 1.34
C ASN A 310 -1.09 -23.49 1.47
N ALA A 311 -1.68 -23.71 2.65
CA ALA A 311 -3.05 -23.31 2.94
C ALA A 311 -3.23 -21.79 2.90
N TYR A 312 -2.29 -21.05 3.51
CA TYR A 312 -2.31 -19.60 3.48
C TYR A 312 -2.07 -19.03 2.08
N ILE A 313 -1.08 -19.57 1.35
CA ILE A 313 -0.80 -19.21 -0.05
C ILE A 313 -2.02 -19.44 -0.96
N THR A 314 -2.75 -20.54 -0.75
CA THR A 314 -4.00 -20.84 -1.48
C THR A 314 -5.10 -19.83 -1.16
N THR A 315 -5.21 -19.43 0.11
CA THR A 315 -6.15 -18.39 0.55
C THR A 315 -5.83 -17.04 -0.08
N VAL A 316 -4.58 -16.59 -0.02
CA VAL A 316 -4.13 -15.33 -0.64
C VAL A 316 -4.46 -15.35 -2.13
N ARG A 317 -4.07 -16.40 -2.86
CA ARG A 317 -4.33 -16.51 -4.30
C ARG A 317 -5.82 -16.43 -4.64
N ARG A 318 -6.68 -17.12 -3.87
CA ARG A 318 -8.13 -17.13 -4.07
C ARG A 318 -8.73 -15.74 -3.81
N LEU A 319 -8.39 -15.12 -2.68
CA LEU A 319 -8.93 -13.81 -2.31
C LEU A 319 -8.41 -12.71 -3.24
N SER A 320 -7.12 -12.71 -3.58
CA SER A 320 -6.55 -11.78 -4.56
C SER A 320 -7.24 -11.88 -5.91
N ARG A 321 -7.59 -13.09 -6.38
CA ARG A 321 -8.36 -13.25 -7.62
C ARG A 321 -9.73 -12.59 -7.53
N ILE A 322 -10.47 -12.83 -6.45
CA ILE A 322 -11.81 -12.23 -6.24
C ILE A 322 -11.70 -10.71 -6.23
N ARG A 323 -10.76 -10.16 -5.45
CA ARG A 323 -10.55 -8.70 -5.35
C ARG A 323 -10.14 -8.08 -6.68
N ALA A 324 -9.23 -8.72 -7.42
CA ALA A 324 -8.81 -8.27 -8.74
C ALA A 324 -9.95 -8.32 -9.77
N GLN A 325 -10.82 -9.34 -9.73
CA GLN A 325 -12.03 -9.40 -10.57
C GLN A 325 -13.01 -8.27 -10.25
N GLN A 326 -13.24 -8.00 -8.96
CA GLN A 326 -14.10 -6.89 -8.51
C GLN A 326 -13.54 -5.52 -8.94
N ALA A 327 -12.23 -5.33 -8.84
CA ALA A 327 -11.56 -4.13 -9.34
C ALA A 327 -11.78 -3.97 -10.85
N ALA A 328 -11.54 -5.03 -11.62
CA ALA A 328 -11.72 -5.02 -13.07
C ALA A 328 -13.17 -4.72 -13.48
N GLN A 329 -14.15 -5.26 -12.77
CA GLN A 329 -15.57 -5.01 -13.00
C GLN A 329 -15.93 -3.54 -12.71
N ARG A 330 -15.48 -2.98 -11.58
CA ARG A 330 -15.70 -1.56 -11.23
C ARG A 330 -15.03 -0.60 -12.20
N ILE A 331 -13.81 -0.92 -12.66
CA ILE A 331 -13.14 -0.15 -13.72
C ILE A 331 -13.96 -0.20 -15.01
N ALA A 332 -14.45 -1.39 -15.40
CA ALA A 332 -15.25 -1.55 -16.61
C ALA A 332 -16.57 -0.76 -16.53
N LEU A 333 -17.21 -0.66 -15.36
CA LEU A 333 -18.41 0.16 -15.17
C LEU A 333 -18.16 1.64 -15.49
N LEU A 334 -17.12 2.24 -14.89
CA LEU A 334 -16.81 3.65 -15.18
C LEU A 334 -16.42 3.84 -16.65
N LEU A 335 -15.59 2.94 -17.21
CA LEU A 335 -15.18 3.05 -18.61
C LEU A 335 -16.38 3.01 -19.57
N LYS A 336 -17.40 2.19 -19.29
CA LYS A 336 -18.66 2.16 -20.06
C LYS A 336 -19.41 3.47 -19.94
N GLU A 337 -19.56 4.00 -18.73
CA GLU A 337 -20.25 5.27 -18.48
C GLU A 337 -19.60 6.45 -19.22
N LEU A 338 -18.27 6.55 -19.17
CA LEU A 338 -17.51 7.59 -19.87
C LEU A 338 -17.69 7.56 -21.39
N THR A 339 -18.03 6.40 -21.95
CA THR A 339 -18.22 6.22 -23.39
C THR A 339 -19.70 6.31 -23.81
N GLY A 340 -20.63 5.94 -22.93
CA GLY A 340 -22.07 5.98 -23.18
C GLY A 340 -22.69 7.38 -23.09
N ASN A 341 -22.08 8.30 -22.34
CA ASN A 341 -22.56 9.69 -22.22
C ASN A 341 -22.20 10.58 -23.43
N LYS A 342 -21.66 10.02 -24.52
CA LYS A 342 -21.43 10.73 -25.79
C LYS A 342 -22.65 10.55 -26.71
N THR A 343 -23.77 11.19 -26.40
CA THR A 343 -24.94 11.32 -27.29
C THR A 343 -25.23 12.77 -27.60
#